data_AF-A0A662VLL1-F1
#
_entry.id   AF-A0A662VLL1-F1
#
_cell.length_a   1.000
_cell.length_b   1.000
_cell.length_c   1.000
_cell.angle_alpha   90.00
_cell.angle_beta   90.00
_cell.angle_gamma   90.00
#
_symmetry.space_group_name_H-M   'P 1'
#
loop_
_entity.id
_entity.type
_entity.pdbx_description
1 polymer ?
#
loop_
_entity_poly.entity_id
_entity_poly.type
_entity_poly.pdbx_seq_one_letter_code
_entity_poly.pdbx_strand_id
1 'polypeptide(L)'
;MFRIIEVYGSKTYEKGLEYYQSGRVALAIKCGSELTGEVVGNERYRVKVDLDSYHGTCSCPVRHNCKHAVALLLSYLNGDYFDVDNAISSAKKEDLAELAKDAVSENPFLVFKLDKSGSKFVEKRIKSLFEGYIDEEKADEIARTIRSYKNIISKDFVFWMLEYLLEYCEHSDCFYNDYYDHYYGEVIFEALCDALAEKELGDEDFERIEEIAKKDDFDALYPFFRRMIKHVWKFRRFDPRKYLSTEDYIEFLINAGRKGLVEILLKKANLDERTFFRLCFKIDRDRALKFAREKKLYSELIKCCEDIIDVFDRVVEEDAWIDEEACRIVFERVKATKNPSTLKKLADYCVRREYYSLAADVAIALKDYRLLKRLARTDINTRLRVFEFVESGEFVEDIKATIGELIDERKRESYRRAVKCLEKLKRLLSEEEWKEYVSNLYKEHKRKTAFWEEFESAFGVELVD
;
A
#
# COMPACT_ATOMS: atom_id res chain seq x y z
N MET A 1 -7.00 -2.17 15.65
CA MET A 1 -7.62 -0.89 15.22
C MET A 1 -6.57 0.18 14.88
N PHE A 2 -5.78 0.67 15.84
CA PHE A 2 -4.76 1.72 15.60
C PHE A 2 -3.80 1.41 14.43
N ARG A 3 -3.31 0.16 14.36
CA ARG A 3 -2.42 -0.29 13.28
C ARG A 3 -3.03 -0.27 11.88
N ILE A 4 -4.35 -0.47 11.76
CA ILE A 4 -5.05 -0.38 10.47
C ILE A 4 -5.10 1.08 10.02
N ILE A 5 -5.41 1.99 10.95
CA ILE A 5 -5.47 3.42 10.63
C ILE A 5 -4.09 3.96 10.25
N GLU A 6 -3.04 3.48 10.91
CA GLU A 6 -1.64 3.81 10.58
C GLU A 6 -1.27 3.38 9.15
N VAL A 7 -1.61 2.15 8.73
CA VAL A 7 -1.20 1.62 7.42
C VAL A 7 -2.09 2.10 6.26
N TYR A 8 -3.37 2.37 6.51
CA TYR A 8 -4.37 2.65 5.47
C TYR A 8 -4.87 4.10 5.45
N GLY A 9 -4.64 4.85 6.53
CA GLY A 9 -5.24 6.15 6.77
C GLY A 9 -6.69 6.06 7.27
N SER A 10 -7.09 7.07 8.05
CA SER A 10 -8.42 7.16 8.69
C SER A 10 -9.58 7.10 7.70
N LYS A 11 -9.48 7.78 6.56
CA LYS A 11 -10.54 7.82 5.54
C LYS A 11 -10.77 6.45 4.88
N THR A 12 -9.70 5.69 4.63
CA THR A 12 -9.80 4.34 4.09
C THR A 12 -10.36 3.39 5.14
N TYR A 13 -9.95 3.58 6.40
CA TYR A 13 -10.47 2.84 7.54
C TYR A 13 -11.99 3.01 7.68
N GLU A 14 -12.49 4.25 7.68
CA GLU A 14 -13.92 4.57 7.79
C GLU A 14 -14.74 3.86 6.71
N LYS A 15 -14.32 3.96 5.45
CA LYS A 15 -14.99 3.25 4.33
C LYS A 15 -14.93 1.74 4.45
N GLY A 16 -13.81 1.21 4.95
CA GLY A 16 -13.68 -0.23 5.18
C GLY A 16 -14.55 -0.73 6.32
N LEU A 17 -14.71 0.08 7.36
CA LEU A 17 -15.63 -0.17 8.47
C LEU A 17 -17.08 -0.23 7.99
N GLU A 18 -17.50 0.70 7.14
CA GLU A 18 -18.82 0.67 6.50
C GLU A 18 -19.04 -0.64 5.71
N TYR A 19 -18.04 -1.07 4.94
CA TYR A 19 -18.12 -2.31 4.16
C TYR A 19 -18.24 -3.54 5.06
N TYR A 20 -17.45 -3.60 6.13
CA TYR A 20 -17.54 -4.67 7.11
C TYR A 20 -18.91 -4.71 7.80
N GLN A 21 -19.38 -3.56 8.31
CA GLN A 21 -20.67 -3.45 8.99
C GLN A 21 -21.87 -3.75 8.07
N SER A 22 -21.72 -3.48 6.77
CA SER A 22 -22.72 -3.81 5.75
C SER A 22 -22.68 -5.30 5.32
N GLY A 23 -21.89 -6.15 5.97
CA GLY A 23 -21.80 -7.58 5.66
C GLY A 23 -21.19 -7.89 4.30
N ARG A 24 -20.34 -6.99 3.76
CA ARG A 24 -19.79 -7.13 2.40
C ARG A 24 -18.57 -8.06 2.32
N VAL A 25 -18.07 -8.55 3.44
CA VAL A 25 -17.00 -9.56 3.47
C VAL A 25 -17.66 -10.92 3.24
N ALA A 26 -17.54 -11.44 2.02
CA ALA A 26 -18.17 -12.70 1.63
C ALA A 26 -17.34 -13.92 2.05
N LEU A 27 -16.02 -13.74 2.21
CA LEU A 27 -15.11 -14.79 2.62
C LEU A 27 -13.92 -14.17 3.37
N ALA A 28 -13.53 -14.78 4.48
CA ALA A 28 -12.31 -14.46 5.21
C ALA A 28 -11.64 -15.74 5.69
N ILE A 29 -10.42 -15.99 5.21
CA ILE A 29 -9.63 -17.19 5.48
C ILE A 29 -8.27 -16.74 5.99
N LYS A 30 -7.91 -17.17 7.19
CA LYS A 30 -6.59 -16.95 7.78
C LYS A 30 -5.77 -18.23 7.66
N CYS A 31 -4.55 -18.11 7.15
CA CYS A 31 -3.58 -19.20 7.01
C CYS A 31 -2.18 -18.65 7.32
N GLY A 32 -1.58 -19.11 8.43
CA GLY A 32 -0.35 -18.51 8.96
C GLY A 32 -0.53 -17.01 9.26
N SER A 33 0.36 -16.18 8.72
CA SER A 33 0.25 -14.72 8.80
C SER A 33 -0.43 -14.08 7.58
N GLU A 34 -1.01 -14.86 6.66
CA GLU A 34 -1.78 -14.33 5.52
C GLU A 34 -3.29 -14.43 5.79
N LEU A 35 -4.00 -13.34 5.55
CA LEU A 35 -5.46 -13.26 5.55
C LEU A 35 -5.93 -13.04 4.12
N THR A 36 -6.60 -14.01 3.53
CA THR A 36 -7.19 -13.93 2.18
C THR A 36 -8.70 -13.88 2.28
N GLY A 37 -9.35 -13.11 1.41
CA GLY A 37 -10.78 -13.02 1.41
C GLY A 37 -11.37 -12.46 0.12
N GLU A 38 -12.70 -12.45 0.09
CA GLU A 38 -13.48 -11.84 -0.97
C GLU A 38 -14.39 -10.79 -0.37
N VAL A 39 -14.32 -9.58 -0.91
CA VAL A 39 -15.11 -8.44 -0.45
C VAL A 39 -15.92 -7.87 -1.60
N VAL A 40 -17.22 -7.75 -1.40
CA VAL A 40 -18.17 -7.27 -2.40
C VAL A 40 -18.19 -5.74 -2.39
N GLY A 41 -17.74 -5.13 -3.48
CA GLY A 41 -17.91 -3.71 -3.77
C GLY A 41 -18.89 -3.53 -4.92
N ASN A 42 -18.47 -2.80 -5.96
CA ASN A 42 -19.18 -2.77 -7.24
C ASN A 42 -19.07 -4.12 -7.96
N GLU A 43 -17.99 -4.85 -7.68
CA GLU A 43 -17.71 -6.21 -8.12
C GLU A 43 -17.18 -7.02 -6.92
N ARG A 44 -16.94 -8.30 -7.11
CA ARG A 44 -16.30 -9.15 -6.11
C ARG A 44 -14.78 -9.01 -6.23
N TYR A 45 -14.14 -8.45 -5.21
CA TYR A 45 -12.69 -8.26 -5.21
C TYR A 45 -12.00 -9.32 -4.36
N ARG A 46 -10.94 -9.92 -4.90
CA ARG A 46 -10.02 -10.77 -4.14
C ARG A 46 -9.06 -9.89 -3.37
N VAL A 47 -8.93 -10.17 -2.09
CA VAL A 47 -8.18 -9.36 -1.14
C VAL A 47 -7.22 -10.26 -0.39
N LYS A 48 -5.98 -9.81 -0.21
CA LYS A 48 -4.98 -10.44 0.64
C LYS A 48 -4.38 -9.41 1.57
N VAL A 49 -4.14 -9.80 2.80
CA VAL A 49 -3.51 -8.97 3.82
C VAL A 49 -2.45 -9.78 4.55
N ASP A 50 -1.26 -9.22 4.67
CA ASP A 50 -0.21 -9.72 5.54
C ASP A 50 -0.50 -9.24 6.98
N LEU A 51 -0.69 -10.16 7.93
CA LEU A 51 -1.07 -9.86 9.31
C LEU A 51 0.10 -9.33 10.15
N ASP A 52 1.34 -9.48 9.69
CA ASP A 52 2.52 -8.99 10.40
C ASP A 52 2.74 -7.51 10.12
N SER A 53 2.55 -7.07 8.89
CA SER A 53 2.77 -5.71 8.39
C SER A 53 1.47 -4.93 8.18
N TYR A 54 0.34 -5.63 8.14
CA TYR A 54 -1.00 -5.12 7.83
C TYR A 54 -1.16 -4.61 6.38
N HIS A 55 -0.14 -4.74 5.51
CA HIS A 55 -0.27 -4.34 4.11
C HIS A 55 -1.21 -5.25 3.33
N GLY A 56 -2.08 -4.66 2.53
CA GLY A 56 -3.09 -5.35 1.75
C GLY A 56 -2.89 -5.18 0.25
N THR A 57 -3.14 -6.25 -0.50
CA THR A 57 -3.31 -6.25 -1.96
C THR A 57 -4.74 -6.62 -2.29
N CYS A 58 -5.28 -6.05 -3.36
CA CYS A 58 -6.67 -6.18 -3.75
C CYS A 58 -6.79 -6.11 -5.26
N SER A 59 -7.65 -6.94 -5.84
CA SER A 59 -7.93 -6.90 -7.29
C SER A 59 -8.79 -5.69 -7.73
N CYS A 60 -8.96 -4.67 -6.89
CA CYS A 60 -9.71 -3.48 -7.24
C CYS A 60 -8.81 -2.44 -7.91
N PRO A 61 -9.36 -1.39 -8.56
CA PRO A 61 -8.56 -0.38 -9.23
C PRO A 61 -7.54 0.35 -8.33
N VAL A 62 -7.74 0.35 -7.00
CA VAL A 62 -6.81 0.94 -6.02
C VAL A 62 -5.57 0.06 -5.79
N ARG A 63 -5.68 -1.25 -6.07
CA ARG A 63 -4.65 -2.30 -5.93
C ARG A 63 -4.12 -2.55 -4.52
N HIS A 64 -3.65 -1.54 -3.81
CA HIS A 64 -2.99 -1.70 -2.49
C HIS A 64 -3.71 -0.92 -1.40
N ASN A 65 -3.64 -1.42 -0.18
CA ASN A 65 -4.12 -0.76 1.04
C ASN A 65 -5.49 -0.07 0.89
N CYS A 66 -6.46 -0.76 0.26
CA CYS A 66 -7.76 -0.19 -0.02
C CYS A 66 -8.78 -0.51 1.09
N LYS A 67 -9.97 0.10 0.99
CA LYS A 67 -11.08 -0.14 1.93
C LYS A 67 -11.51 -1.61 2.05
N HIS A 68 -11.30 -2.43 1.01
CA HIS A 68 -11.65 -3.86 1.07
C HIS A 68 -10.70 -4.63 1.99
N ALA A 69 -9.41 -4.29 1.98
CA ALA A 69 -8.44 -4.89 2.90
C ALA A 69 -8.68 -4.47 4.35
N VAL A 70 -9.11 -3.22 4.59
CA VAL A 70 -9.63 -2.82 5.91
C VAL A 70 -10.84 -3.66 6.31
N ALA A 71 -11.83 -3.82 5.44
CA ALA A 71 -13.04 -4.59 5.76
C ALA A 71 -12.71 -6.05 6.12
N LEU A 72 -11.79 -6.67 5.37
CA LEU A 72 -11.31 -8.02 5.64
C LEU A 72 -10.55 -8.10 6.98
N LEU A 73 -9.67 -7.14 7.28
CA LEU A 73 -8.98 -7.05 8.57
C LEU A 73 -9.97 -6.89 9.74
N LEU A 74 -11.04 -6.12 9.55
CA LEU A 74 -12.08 -5.96 10.57
C LEU A 74 -12.87 -7.25 10.78
N SER A 75 -13.19 -8.01 9.73
CA SER A 75 -13.83 -9.32 9.89
C SER A 75 -12.93 -10.27 10.69
N TYR A 76 -11.63 -10.32 10.37
CA TYR A 76 -10.64 -11.07 11.15
C TYR A 76 -10.58 -10.64 12.63
N LEU A 77 -10.45 -9.34 12.92
CA LEU A 77 -10.36 -8.84 14.29
C LEU A 77 -11.61 -9.08 15.14
N ASN A 78 -12.77 -9.25 14.49
CA ASN A 78 -14.03 -9.58 15.16
C ASN A 78 -14.30 -11.09 15.24
N GLY A 79 -13.36 -11.93 14.81
CA GLY A 79 -13.50 -13.39 14.84
C GLY A 79 -14.36 -13.98 13.71
N ASP A 80 -14.75 -13.17 12.73
CA ASP A 80 -15.55 -13.60 11.58
C ASP A 80 -14.64 -14.04 10.43
N TYR A 81 -13.96 -15.17 10.63
CA TYR A 81 -13.05 -15.77 9.66
C TYR A 81 -12.91 -17.27 9.89
N PHE A 82 -12.46 -18.00 8.88
CA PHE A 82 -12.08 -19.40 8.98
C PHE A 82 -10.57 -19.52 9.21
N ASP A 83 -10.15 -20.21 10.28
CA ASP A 83 -8.74 -20.47 10.58
C ASP A 83 -8.31 -21.82 10.00
N VAL A 84 -7.52 -21.76 8.91
CA VAL A 84 -7.01 -22.95 8.22
C VAL A 84 -6.04 -23.72 9.11
N ASP A 85 -5.21 -23.04 9.90
CA ASP A 85 -4.21 -23.70 10.74
C ASP A 85 -4.91 -24.54 11.82
N ASN A 86 -5.96 -23.99 12.42
CA ASN A 86 -6.79 -24.71 13.39
C ASN A 86 -7.50 -25.91 12.73
N ALA A 87 -8.13 -25.70 11.58
CA ALA A 87 -8.80 -26.76 10.83
C ALA A 87 -7.84 -27.91 10.49
N ILE A 88 -6.64 -27.60 9.97
CA ILE A 88 -5.62 -28.61 9.66
C ILE A 88 -5.13 -29.33 10.93
N SER A 89 -4.89 -28.59 12.02
CA SER A 89 -4.38 -29.17 13.27
C SER A 89 -5.37 -30.13 13.95
N SER A 90 -6.66 -29.91 13.74
CA SER A 90 -7.75 -30.71 14.31
C SER A 90 -8.24 -31.83 13.39
N ALA A 91 -7.87 -31.80 12.11
CA ALA A 91 -8.30 -32.77 11.11
C ALA A 91 -7.64 -34.14 11.30
N LYS A 92 -8.37 -35.20 10.92
CA LYS A 92 -7.78 -36.54 10.88
C LYS A 92 -6.87 -36.66 9.67
N LYS A 93 -5.91 -37.57 9.76
CA LYS A 93 -4.93 -37.81 8.69
C LYS A 93 -5.61 -38.24 7.38
N GLU A 94 -6.70 -38.99 7.49
CA GLU A 94 -7.49 -39.48 6.35
C GLU A 94 -8.17 -38.32 5.62
N ASP A 95 -8.82 -37.41 6.34
CA ASP A 95 -9.48 -36.23 5.78
C ASP A 95 -8.48 -35.30 5.09
N LEU A 96 -7.29 -35.13 5.68
CA LEU A 96 -6.19 -34.37 5.07
C LEU A 96 -5.65 -35.04 3.80
N ALA A 97 -5.62 -36.38 3.76
CA ALA A 97 -5.18 -37.12 2.58
C ALA A 97 -6.20 -37.03 1.45
N GLU A 98 -7.49 -36.99 1.76
CA GLU A 98 -8.57 -36.76 0.77
C GLU A 98 -8.53 -35.33 0.23
N LEU A 99 -8.45 -34.33 1.10
CA LEU A 99 -8.27 -32.93 0.70
C LEU A 99 -7.02 -32.73 -0.19
N ALA A 100 -5.91 -33.40 0.13
CA ALA A 100 -4.71 -33.34 -0.68
C ALA A 100 -4.90 -33.97 -2.08
N LYS A 101 -5.67 -35.06 -2.18
CA LYS A 101 -6.01 -35.67 -3.48
C LYS A 101 -6.91 -34.76 -4.31
N ASP A 102 -7.89 -34.11 -3.69
CA ASP A 102 -8.78 -33.17 -4.37
C ASP A 102 -7.99 -31.97 -4.89
N ALA A 103 -7.14 -31.38 -4.04
CA ALA A 103 -6.27 -30.28 -4.43
C ALA A 103 -5.31 -30.65 -5.58
N VAL A 104 -4.72 -31.86 -5.54
CA VAL A 104 -3.86 -32.35 -6.64
C VAL A 104 -4.67 -32.62 -7.91
N SER A 105 -5.93 -33.04 -7.80
CA SER A 105 -6.80 -33.25 -8.96
C SER A 105 -7.14 -31.93 -9.66
N GLU A 106 -7.33 -30.85 -8.88
CA GLU A 106 -7.54 -29.50 -9.41
C GLU A 106 -6.23 -28.87 -9.94
N ASN A 107 -5.10 -29.14 -9.30
CA ASN A 107 -3.79 -28.66 -9.72
C ASN A 107 -2.72 -29.75 -9.57
N PRO A 108 -2.46 -30.53 -10.63
CA PRO A 108 -1.54 -31.66 -10.59
C PRO A 108 -0.12 -31.32 -10.13
N PHE A 109 0.35 -30.09 -10.34
CA PHE A 109 1.70 -29.69 -9.91
C PHE A 109 1.85 -29.55 -8.39
N LEU A 110 0.75 -29.48 -7.62
CA LEU A 110 0.80 -29.48 -6.16
C LEU A 110 1.44 -30.76 -5.60
N VAL A 111 1.36 -31.88 -6.33
CA VAL A 111 1.97 -33.16 -5.91
C VAL A 111 3.46 -33.01 -5.63
N PHE A 112 4.15 -32.13 -6.36
CA PHE A 112 5.59 -31.95 -6.22
C PHE A 112 5.98 -31.25 -4.92
N LYS A 113 5.04 -30.58 -4.23
CA LYS A 113 5.26 -30.08 -2.88
C LYS A 113 5.44 -31.21 -1.86
N LEU A 114 4.90 -32.40 -2.14
CA LEU A 114 5.08 -33.61 -1.34
C LEU A 114 6.23 -34.48 -1.88
N ASP A 115 6.31 -34.65 -3.19
CA ASP A 115 7.36 -35.42 -3.85
C ASP A 115 8.33 -34.53 -4.64
N LYS A 116 9.49 -34.27 -4.04
CA LYS A 116 10.55 -33.44 -4.63
C LYS A 116 11.23 -34.08 -5.86
N SER A 117 10.94 -35.34 -6.19
CA SER A 117 11.46 -36.01 -7.41
C SER A 117 11.03 -35.30 -8.70
N GLY A 118 9.97 -34.49 -8.64
CA GLY A 118 9.40 -33.77 -9.77
C GLY A 118 10.09 -32.49 -10.22
N SER A 119 11.27 -32.15 -9.70
CA SER A 119 11.97 -30.88 -10.05
C SER A 119 12.02 -30.64 -11.55
N LYS A 120 12.35 -31.67 -12.35
CA LYS A 120 12.44 -31.54 -13.81
C LYS A 120 11.12 -31.12 -14.47
N PHE A 121 9.96 -31.55 -13.94
CA PHE A 121 8.65 -31.16 -14.47
C PHE A 121 8.33 -29.70 -14.14
N VAL A 122 8.63 -29.28 -12.92
CA VAL A 122 8.47 -27.88 -12.48
C VAL A 122 9.36 -26.97 -13.30
N GLU A 123 10.64 -27.31 -13.44
CA GLU A 123 11.61 -26.56 -14.23
C GLU A 123 11.17 -26.45 -15.70
N LYS A 124 10.68 -27.54 -16.30
CA LYS A 124 10.11 -27.52 -17.66
C LYS A 124 8.91 -26.59 -17.77
N ARG A 125 8.00 -26.60 -16.78
CA ARG A 125 6.86 -25.68 -16.74
C ARG A 125 7.30 -24.22 -16.67
N ILE A 126 8.29 -23.91 -15.82
CA ILE A 126 8.82 -22.55 -15.72
C ILE A 126 9.41 -22.13 -17.08
N LYS A 127 10.20 -23.00 -17.74
CA LYS A 127 10.74 -22.71 -19.08
C LYS A 127 9.64 -22.41 -20.10
N SER A 128 8.54 -23.17 -20.12
CA SER A 128 7.44 -22.91 -21.07
C SER A 128 6.74 -21.58 -20.84
N LEU A 129 6.80 -21.01 -19.62
CA LEU A 129 6.24 -19.67 -19.38
C LEU A 129 7.06 -18.56 -20.07
N PHE A 130 8.29 -18.83 -20.48
CA PHE A 130 9.09 -17.88 -21.25
C PHE A 130 8.84 -17.99 -22.77
N GLU A 131 7.94 -18.86 -23.22
CA GLU A 131 7.57 -18.94 -24.63
C GLU A 131 6.66 -17.76 -25.01
N GLY A 132 7.02 -17.04 -26.07
CA GLY A 132 6.28 -15.87 -26.57
C GLY A 132 6.59 -14.58 -25.80
N TYR A 133 5.82 -13.53 -26.07
CA TYR A 133 5.98 -12.24 -25.40
C TYR A 133 5.70 -12.35 -23.90
N ILE A 134 6.46 -11.63 -23.08
CA ILE A 134 6.31 -11.59 -21.62
C ILE A 134 5.89 -10.18 -21.24
N ASP A 135 4.61 -10.01 -20.91
CA ASP A 135 4.09 -8.78 -20.32
C ASP A 135 4.21 -8.79 -18.79
N GLU A 136 3.75 -7.72 -18.15
CA GLU A 136 3.78 -7.55 -16.69
C GLU A 136 3.01 -8.67 -15.95
N GLU A 137 1.83 -9.04 -16.43
CA GLU A 137 1.01 -10.11 -15.82
C GLU A 137 1.72 -11.46 -15.88
N LYS A 138 2.35 -11.75 -17.02
CA LYS A 138 3.11 -12.99 -17.24
C LYS A 138 4.41 -13.02 -16.45
N ALA A 139 5.11 -11.89 -16.31
CA ALA A 139 6.28 -11.77 -15.43
C ALA A 139 5.89 -12.07 -13.96
N ASP A 140 4.75 -11.55 -13.51
CA ASP A 140 4.18 -11.87 -12.20
C ASP A 140 3.80 -13.36 -12.07
N GLU A 141 3.24 -13.97 -13.12
CA GLU A 141 2.96 -15.42 -13.14
C GLU A 141 4.23 -16.26 -12.99
N ILE A 142 5.28 -15.91 -13.75
CA ILE A 142 6.59 -16.56 -13.67
C ILE A 142 7.14 -16.46 -12.25
N ALA A 143 7.20 -15.24 -11.69
CA ALA A 143 7.72 -15.00 -10.36
C ALA A 143 6.92 -15.76 -9.27
N ARG A 144 5.58 -15.76 -9.36
CA ARG A 144 4.70 -16.54 -8.46
C ARG A 144 4.96 -18.04 -8.58
N THR A 145 5.20 -18.54 -9.79
CA THR A 145 5.48 -19.96 -10.02
C THR A 145 6.84 -20.35 -9.42
N ILE A 146 7.88 -19.55 -9.63
CA ILE A 146 9.20 -19.76 -9.02
C ILE A 146 9.08 -19.78 -7.49
N ARG A 147 8.43 -18.78 -6.88
CA ARG A 147 8.24 -18.72 -5.42
C ARG A 147 7.45 -19.91 -4.88
N SER A 148 6.45 -20.38 -5.62
CA SER A 148 5.61 -21.53 -5.20
C SER A 148 6.38 -22.84 -5.14
N TYR A 149 7.41 -22.99 -5.95
CA TYR A 149 8.20 -24.21 -6.07
C TYR A 149 9.69 -24.02 -5.75
N LYS A 150 10.03 -22.92 -5.07
CA LYS A 150 11.41 -22.55 -4.68
C LYS A 150 12.16 -23.67 -3.95
N ASN A 151 11.44 -24.48 -3.17
CA ASN A 151 12.00 -25.60 -2.41
C ASN A 151 12.32 -26.84 -3.26
N ILE A 152 11.78 -26.91 -4.48
CA ILE A 152 11.87 -28.08 -5.36
C ILE A 152 12.86 -27.82 -6.48
N ILE A 153 12.80 -26.64 -7.13
CA ILE A 153 13.69 -26.32 -8.25
C ILE A 153 15.16 -26.42 -7.84
N SER A 154 16.01 -26.93 -8.72
CA SER A 154 17.43 -27.11 -8.43
C SER A 154 18.19 -25.78 -8.39
N LYS A 155 19.31 -25.73 -7.66
CA LYS A 155 20.21 -24.55 -7.70
C LYS A 155 20.77 -24.32 -9.10
N ASP A 156 21.08 -25.40 -9.82
CA ASP A 156 21.56 -25.34 -11.21
C ASP A 156 20.52 -24.73 -12.15
N PHE A 157 19.25 -25.02 -11.95
CA PHE A 157 18.18 -24.37 -12.68
C PHE A 157 18.08 -22.89 -12.37
N VAL A 158 18.23 -22.48 -11.11
CA VAL A 158 18.24 -21.05 -10.73
C VAL A 158 19.38 -20.32 -11.42
N PHE A 159 20.59 -20.88 -11.42
CA PHE A 159 21.73 -20.27 -12.11
C PHE A 159 21.52 -20.22 -13.63
N TRP A 160 21.03 -21.30 -14.23
CA TRP A 160 20.68 -21.33 -15.66
C TRP A 160 19.64 -20.25 -16.00
N MET A 161 18.63 -20.05 -15.14
CA MET A 161 17.63 -19.00 -15.32
C MET A 161 18.26 -17.60 -15.27
N LEU A 162 19.19 -17.34 -14.35
CA LEU A 162 19.88 -16.05 -14.28
C LEU A 162 20.66 -15.76 -15.56
N GLU A 163 21.41 -16.75 -16.07
CA GLU A 163 22.14 -16.61 -17.34
C GLU A 163 21.19 -16.41 -18.52
N TYR A 164 20.10 -17.18 -18.58
CA TYR A 164 19.08 -17.05 -19.61
C TYR A 164 18.41 -15.67 -19.61
N LEU A 165 18.14 -15.10 -18.42
CA LEU A 165 17.53 -13.77 -18.31
C LEU A 165 18.46 -12.65 -18.75
N LEU A 166 19.77 -12.77 -18.50
CA LEU A 166 20.75 -11.82 -19.02
C LEU A 166 20.78 -11.84 -20.56
N GLU A 167 20.87 -13.02 -21.16
CA GLU A 167 20.81 -13.19 -22.61
C GLU A 167 19.47 -12.69 -23.19
N TYR A 168 18.37 -12.95 -22.49
CA TYR A 168 17.05 -12.43 -22.87
C TYR A 168 17.02 -10.89 -22.86
N CYS A 169 17.61 -10.26 -21.84
CA CYS A 169 17.72 -8.81 -21.72
C CYS A 169 18.64 -8.17 -22.77
N GLU A 170 19.68 -8.89 -23.23
CA GLU A 170 20.53 -8.44 -24.35
C GLU A 170 19.78 -8.43 -25.69
N HIS A 171 18.71 -9.23 -25.84
CA HIS A 171 18.03 -9.47 -27.11
C HIS A 171 16.57 -8.97 -27.14
N SER A 172 16.08 -8.45 -26.03
CA SER A 172 14.71 -7.95 -25.84
C SER A 172 14.74 -6.62 -25.09
N ASP A 173 13.60 -5.97 -24.92
CA ASP A 173 13.50 -4.72 -24.14
C ASP A 173 13.67 -4.93 -22.61
N CYS A 174 14.26 -6.06 -22.18
CA CYS A 174 14.54 -6.41 -20.78
C CYS A 174 13.38 -6.12 -19.81
N PHE A 175 12.15 -6.49 -20.19
CA PHE A 175 10.94 -6.25 -19.40
C PHE A 175 10.67 -4.76 -19.13
N TYR A 176 10.94 -3.89 -20.11
CA TYR A 176 10.66 -2.46 -20.04
C TYR A 176 9.24 -2.15 -20.57
N ASN A 177 8.51 -1.31 -19.85
CA ASN A 177 7.22 -0.79 -20.26
C ASN A 177 7.40 0.67 -20.71
N ASP A 178 7.34 0.90 -22.02
CA ASP A 178 7.55 2.21 -22.64
C ASP A 178 6.45 3.23 -22.30
N TYR A 179 5.22 2.76 -22.12
CA TYR A 179 4.08 3.62 -21.79
C TYR A 179 4.18 4.20 -20.37
N TYR A 180 4.67 3.40 -19.42
CA TYR A 180 4.75 3.77 -18.01
C TYR A 180 6.18 4.04 -17.52
N ASP A 181 7.18 3.98 -18.39
CA ASP A 181 8.61 4.27 -18.11
C ASP A 181 9.14 3.52 -16.88
N HIS A 182 8.96 2.19 -16.86
CA HIS A 182 9.48 1.34 -15.78
C HIS A 182 9.76 -0.10 -16.23
N TYR A 183 10.60 -0.80 -15.45
CA TYR A 183 10.89 -2.22 -15.63
C TYR A 183 9.99 -3.09 -14.75
N TYR A 184 9.39 -4.13 -15.32
CA TYR A 184 8.53 -5.09 -14.59
C TYR A 184 9.19 -6.46 -14.37
N GLY A 185 10.40 -6.68 -14.86
CA GLY A 185 11.15 -7.94 -14.71
C GLY A 185 11.72 -8.17 -13.30
N GLU A 186 11.79 -7.15 -12.46
CA GLU A 186 12.40 -7.20 -11.12
C GLU A 186 11.87 -8.35 -10.27
N VAL A 187 10.56 -8.62 -10.37
CA VAL A 187 9.87 -9.67 -9.60
C VAL A 187 10.42 -11.08 -9.88
N ILE A 188 10.92 -11.33 -11.10
CA ILE A 188 11.50 -12.62 -11.50
C ILE A 188 12.87 -12.80 -10.84
N PHE A 189 13.73 -11.78 -10.92
CA PHE A 189 15.06 -11.78 -10.28
C PHE A 189 14.96 -11.91 -8.75
N GLU A 190 14.02 -11.20 -8.13
CA GLU A 190 13.74 -11.38 -6.70
C GLU A 190 13.30 -12.81 -6.36
N ALA A 191 12.43 -13.41 -7.18
CA ALA A 191 11.94 -14.77 -6.97
C ALA A 191 13.07 -15.81 -7.11
N LEU A 192 14.02 -15.59 -8.03
CA LEU A 192 15.20 -16.44 -8.16
C LEU A 192 16.13 -16.31 -6.95
N CYS A 193 16.32 -15.11 -6.40
CA CYS A 193 17.07 -14.91 -5.15
C CYS A 193 16.38 -15.62 -3.98
N ASP A 194 15.05 -15.45 -3.84
CA ASP A 194 14.24 -16.16 -2.85
C ASP A 194 14.41 -17.67 -2.98
N ALA A 195 14.53 -18.22 -4.20
CA ALA A 195 14.72 -19.64 -4.43
C ALA A 195 16.14 -20.14 -4.16
N LEU A 196 17.16 -19.36 -4.50
CA LEU A 196 18.55 -19.69 -4.18
C LEU A 196 18.79 -19.68 -2.66
N ALA A 197 18.12 -18.77 -1.93
CA ALA A 197 18.19 -18.69 -0.47
C ALA A 197 17.68 -19.96 0.25
N GLU A 198 16.79 -20.74 -0.38
CA GLU A 198 16.31 -22.02 0.16
C GLU A 198 17.31 -23.17 -0.01
N LYS A 199 18.46 -22.92 -0.67
CA LYS A 199 19.49 -23.93 -0.92
C LYS A 199 20.61 -23.82 0.11
N GLU A 200 21.39 -24.89 0.18
CA GLU A 200 22.71 -24.84 0.81
C GLU A 200 23.71 -24.29 -0.22
N LEU A 201 24.42 -23.24 0.17
CA LEU A 201 25.34 -22.49 -0.69
C LEU A 201 26.79 -22.66 -0.21
N GLY A 202 27.65 -23.11 -1.12
CA GLY A 202 29.10 -23.22 -0.92
C GLY A 202 29.87 -22.08 -1.60
N ASP A 203 31.20 -22.11 -1.51
CA ASP A 203 32.05 -21.10 -2.15
C ASP A 203 31.93 -21.11 -3.68
N GLU A 204 31.82 -22.30 -4.28
CA GLU A 204 31.59 -22.47 -5.73
C GLU A 204 30.30 -21.78 -6.20
N ASP A 205 29.26 -21.76 -5.35
CA ASP A 205 28.00 -21.09 -5.68
C ASP A 205 28.18 -19.56 -5.68
N PHE A 206 28.98 -19.01 -4.76
CA PHE A 206 29.29 -17.57 -4.72
C PHE A 206 30.22 -17.15 -5.86
N GLU A 207 31.17 -17.99 -6.24
CA GLU A 207 32.00 -17.79 -7.44
C GLU A 207 31.12 -17.74 -8.68
N ARG A 208 30.15 -18.65 -8.81
CA ARG A 208 29.19 -18.66 -9.92
C ARG A 208 28.31 -17.41 -9.95
N ILE A 209 27.87 -16.88 -8.80
CA ILE A 209 27.17 -15.59 -8.74
C ILE A 209 28.06 -14.47 -9.30
N GLU A 210 29.32 -14.38 -8.87
CA GLU A 210 30.27 -13.35 -9.35
C GLU A 210 30.54 -13.50 -10.86
N GLU A 211 30.64 -14.72 -11.38
CA GLU A 211 30.83 -14.97 -12.82
C GLU A 211 29.63 -14.54 -13.66
N ILE A 212 28.41 -14.84 -13.22
CA ILE A 212 27.19 -14.40 -13.90
C ILE A 212 27.09 -12.87 -13.84
N ALA A 213 27.38 -12.26 -12.69
CA ALA A 213 27.33 -10.82 -12.50
C ALA A 213 28.31 -10.04 -13.38
N LYS A 214 29.44 -10.65 -13.77
CA LYS A 214 30.39 -10.04 -14.72
C LYS A 214 29.87 -9.95 -16.15
N LYS A 215 28.81 -10.71 -16.49
CA LYS A 215 28.16 -10.69 -17.80
C LYS A 215 26.96 -9.72 -17.82
N ASP A 216 26.62 -9.09 -16.70
CA ASP A 216 25.46 -8.22 -16.60
C ASP A 216 25.80 -6.80 -17.08
N ASP A 217 25.63 -6.57 -18.38
CA ASP A 217 25.91 -5.28 -19.02
C ASP A 217 24.82 -4.21 -18.75
N PHE A 218 23.67 -4.60 -18.21
CA PHE A 218 22.48 -3.75 -18.07
C PHE A 218 22.00 -3.56 -16.62
N ASP A 219 22.82 -3.92 -15.64
CA ASP A 219 22.45 -3.94 -14.21
C ASP A 219 21.14 -4.70 -13.92
N ALA A 220 20.79 -5.68 -14.77
CA ALA A 220 19.55 -6.45 -14.70
C ALA A 220 19.48 -7.31 -13.42
N LEU A 221 20.62 -7.65 -12.84
CA LEU A 221 20.72 -8.40 -11.58
C LEU A 221 20.59 -7.51 -10.33
N TYR A 222 20.50 -6.18 -10.45
CA TYR A 222 20.34 -5.32 -9.29
C TYR A 222 19.20 -5.77 -8.34
N PRO A 223 18.00 -6.15 -8.84
CA PRO A 223 16.92 -6.65 -7.98
C PRO A 223 17.29 -7.98 -7.28
N PHE A 224 18.07 -8.86 -7.93
CA PHE A 224 18.56 -10.09 -7.33
C PHE A 224 19.52 -9.81 -6.16
N PHE A 225 20.48 -8.89 -6.34
CA PHE A 225 21.42 -8.50 -5.29
C PHE A 225 20.72 -7.75 -4.15
N ARG A 226 19.84 -6.81 -4.49
CA ARG A 226 19.05 -6.07 -3.49
C ARG A 226 18.20 -7.02 -2.66
N ARG A 227 17.65 -8.08 -3.27
CA ARG A 227 16.87 -9.09 -2.57
C ARG A 227 17.69 -9.87 -1.53
N MET A 228 19.01 -10.01 -1.70
CA MET A 228 19.89 -10.66 -0.72
C MET A 228 19.86 -9.96 0.65
N ILE A 229 19.54 -8.67 0.72
CA ILE A 229 19.39 -7.92 1.97
C ILE A 229 18.37 -8.57 2.91
N LYS A 230 17.30 -9.17 2.36
CA LYS A 230 16.28 -9.93 3.11
C LYS A 230 16.75 -11.33 3.51
N HIS A 231 17.74 -11.89 2.80
CA HIS A 231 18.28 -13.24 2.99
C HIS A 231 19.72 -13.23 3.50
N VAL A 232 20.12 -12.18 4.20
CA VAL A 232 21.53 -11.88 4.54
C VAL A 232 22.27 -13.06 5.17
N TRP A 233 21.60 -13.87 5.99
CA TRP A 233 22.22 -15.01 6.67
C TRP A 233 22.67 -16.11 5.72
N LYS A 234 21.97 -16.28 4.59
CA LYS A 234 22.33 -17.22 3.52
C LYS A 234 23.49 -16.68 2.67
N PHE A 235 23.54 -15.36 2.46
CA PHE A 235 24.54 -14.71 1.61
C PHE A 235 25.70 -14.05 2.36
N ARG A 236 25.82 -14.23 3.68
CA ARG A 236 26.83 -13.53 4.53
C ARG A 236 28.30 -13.76 4.17
N ARG A 237 28.60 -14.75 3.33
CA ARG A 237 29.94 -15.10 2.83
C ARG A 237 30.26 -14.43 1.49
N PHE A 238 29.25 -13.91 0.80
CA PHE A 238 29.36 -13.15 -0.42
C PHE A 238 29.45 -11.65 -0.09
N ASP A 239 30.31 -10.90 -0.78
CA ASP A 239 30.42 -9.45 -0.64
C ASP A 239 29.74 -8.74 -1.83
N PRO A 240 28.45 -8.36 -1.72
CA PRO A 240 27.70 -7.79 -2.83
C PRO A 240 28.03 -6.33 -3.12
N ARG A 241 29.09 -5.76 -2.52
CA ARG A 241 29.40 -4.32 -2.56
C ARG A 241 29.44 -3.71 -3.96
N LYS A 242 29.96 -4.46 -4.95
CA LYS A 242 30.09 -3.98 -6.32
C LYS A 242 28.75 -3.87 -7.05
N TYR A 243 27.73 -4.56 -6.56
CA TYR A 243 26.45 -4.77 -7.22
C TYR A 243 25.28 -4.09 -6.51
N LEU A 244 25.58 -3.36 -5.42
CA LEU A 244 24.59 -2.63 -4.64
C LEU A 244 24.96 -1.14 -4.61
N SER A 245 23.92 -0.30 -4.50
CA SER A 245 24.13 1.10 -4.12
C SER A 245 24.80 1.17 -2.75
N THR A 246 25.44 2.30 -2.44
CA THR A 246 26.09 2.49 -1.13
C THR A 246 25.09 2.35 0.01
N GLU A 247 23.86 2.83 -0.18
CA GLU A 247 22.75 2.70 0.77
C GLU A 247 22.36 1.24 1.00
N ASP A 248 22.10 0.49 -0.09
CA ASP A 248 21.69 -0.92 -0.02
C ASP A 248 22.82 -1.81 0.55
N TYR A 249 24.08 -1.50 0.25
CA TYR A 249 25.21 -2.20 0.86
C TYR A 249 25.34 -1.93 2.35
N ILE A 250 25.13 -0.69 2.80
CA ILE A 250 25.09 -0.39 4.24
C ILE A 250 23.93 -1.15 4.89
N GLU A 251 22.75 -1.20 4.25
CA GLU A 251 21.61 -1.95 4.75
C GLU A 251 21.88 -3.47 4.83
N PHE A 252 22.55 -4.04 3.83
CA PHE A 252 23.04 -5.41 3.85
C PHE A 252 23.95 -5.65 5.08
N LEU A 253 24.92 -4.76 5.32
CA LEU A 253 25.84 -4.88 6.46
C LEU A 253 25.14 -4.72 7.82
N ILE A 254 24.12 -3.85 7.91
CA ILE A 254 23.27 -3.72 9.11
C ILE A 254 22.60 -5.06 9.40
N ASN A 255 21.94 -5.64 8.40
CA ASN A 255 21.23 -6.91 8.54
C ASN A 255 22.21 -8.07 8.83
N ALA A 256 23.45 -8.00 8.32
CA ALA A 256 24.52 -8.96 8.59
C ALA A 256 25.16 -8.82 9.99
N GLY A 257 24.73 -7.83 10.78
CA GLY A 257 25.29 -7.53 12.11
C GLY A 257 26.72 -6.97 12.08
N ARG A 258 27.18 -6.41 10.96
CA ARG A 258 28.55 -5.90 10.76
C ARG A 258 28.71 -4.44 11.21
N LYS A 259 28.34 -4.15 12.47
CA LYS A 259 28.25 -2.77 13.01
C LYS A 259 29.51 -1.93 12.79
N GLY A 260 30.70 -2.49 13.00
CA GLY A 260 31.96 -1.75 12.84
C GLY A 260 32.20 -1.23 11.42
N LEU A 261 31.84 -2.01 10.38
CA LEU A 261 31.94 -1.57 8.99
C LEU A 261 30.88 -0.52 8.66
N VAL A 262 29.65 -0.71 9.17
CA VAL A 262 28.57 0.27 9.01
C VAL A 262 28.98 1.63 9.56
N GLU A 263 29.59 1.69 10.75
CA GLU A 263 30.05 2.95 11.34
C GLU A 263 31.11 3.66 10.49
N ILE A 264 32.02 2.90 9.87
CA ILE A 264 33.05 3.45 8.98
C ILE A 264 32.39 4.01 7.72
N LEU A 265 31.45 3.28 7.12
CA LEU A 265 30.77 3.69 5.90
C LEU A 265 29.86 4.90 6.14
N LEU A 266 29.08 4.93 7.22
CA LEU A 266 28.24 6.09 7.57
C LEU A 266 29.06 7.38 7.73
N LYS A 267 30.34 7.30 8.13
CA LYS A 267 31.22 8.47 8.25
C LYS A 267 31.83 8.92 6.92
N LYS A 268 31.96 8.02 5.94
CA LYS A 268 32.70 8.25 4.69
C LYS A 268 31.81 8.40 3.47
N ALA A 269 30.65 7.74 3.47
CA ALA A 269 29.72 7.74 2.37
C ALA A 269 29.08 9.12 2.21
N ASN A 270 28.93 9.56 0.97
CA ASN A 270 28.17 10.75 0.64
C ASN A 270 26.68 10.40 0.60
N LEU A 271 26.05 10.34 1.77
CA LEU A 271 24.62 10.06 1.93
C LEU A 271 23.87 11.37 2.15
N ASP A 272 22.67 11.50 1.60
CA ASP A 272 21.77 12.57 2.00
C ASP A 272 21.36 12.42 3.47
N GLU A 273 20.94 13.52 4.08
CA GLU A 273 20.68 13.57 5.52
C GLU A 273 19.55 12.62 5.95
N ARG A 274 18.55 12.38 5.10
CA ARG A 274 17.44 11.45 5.41
C ARG A 274 17.90 10.01 5.34
N THR A 275 18.67 9.65 4.31
CA THR A 275 19.25 8.30 4.19
C THR A 275 20.22 8.00 5.32
N PHE A 276 21.10 8.95 5.67
CA PHE A 276 21.97 8.82 6.84
C PHE A 276 21.15 8.60 8.11
N PHE A 277 20.13 9.43 8.35
CA PHE A 277 19.26 9.29 9.52
C PHE A 277 18.63 7.89 9.57
N ARG A 278 17.99 7.45 8.48
CA ARG A 278 17.30 6.15 8.40
C ARG A 278 18.24 4.98 8.69
N LEU A 279 19.42 4.98 8.10
CA LEU A 279 20.42 3.91 8.31
C LEU A 279 21.03 3.97 9.72
N CYS A 280 21.35 5.17 10.22
CA CYS A 280 21.86 5.35 11.59
C CYS A 280 20.82 4.91 12.63
N PHE A 281 19.54 5.22 12.40
CA PHE A 281 18.45 4.90 13.33
C PHE A 281 18.32 3.38 13.54
N LYS A 282 18.58 2.57 12.51
CA LYS A 282 18.58 1.10 12.59
C LYS A 282 19.67 0.53 13.51
N ILE A 283 20.76 1.27 13.76
CA ILE A 283 21.91 0.77 14.56
C ILE A 283 22.14 1.51 15.88
N ASP A 284 21.79 2.78 15.94
CA ASP A 284 22.02 3.71 17.06
C ASP A 284 20.95 4.81 17.02
N ARG A 285 19.86 4.56 17.75
CA ARG A 285 18.69 5.45 17.81
C ARG A 285 19.05 6.81 18.39
N ASP A 286 19.83 6.86 19.46
CA ASP A 286 20.14 8.11 20.16
C ASP A 286 21.01 9.02 19.30
N ARG A 287 22.02 8.46 18.63
CA ARG A 287 22.84 9.20 17.67
C ARG A 287 22.01 9.71 16.49
N ALA A 288 21.11 8.89 15.95
CA ALA A 288 20.24 9.29 14.85
C ALA A 288 19.31 10.44 15.26
N LEU A 289 18.69 10.36 16.43
CA LEU A 289 17.83 11.42 16.96
C LEU A 289 18.60 12.72 17.24
N LYS A 290 19.84 12.61 17.76
CA LYS A 290 20.71 13.77 17.94
C LYS A 290 21.02 14.44 16.60
N PHE A 291 21.43 13.64 15.60
CA PHE A 291 21.69 14.12 14.25
C PHE A 291 20.46 14.78 13.62
N ALA A 292 19.28 14.16 13.72
CA ALA A 292 18.04 14.71 13.18
C ALA A 292 17.66 16.05 13.84
N ARG A 293 17.92 16.23 15.14
CA ARG A 293 17.75 17.54 15.82
C ARG A 293 18.74 18.59 15.33
N GLU A 294 20.01 18.22 15.19
CA GLU A 294 21.06 19.12 14.67
C GLU A 294 20.78 19.56 13.23
N LYS A 295 20.30 18.63 12.40
CA LYS A 295 19.97 18.86 10.98
C LYS A 295 18.54 19.32 10.73
N LYS A 296 17.73 19.50 11.78
CA LYS A 296 16.34 19.95 11.69
C LYS A 296 15.48 19.07 10.78
N LEU A 297 15.70 17.75 10.82
CA LEU A 297 14.90 16.77 10.08
C LEU A 297 13.55 16.55 10.78
N TYR A 298 12.72 17.59 10.85
CA TYR A 298 11.53 17.63 11.68
C TYR A 298 10.48 16.59 11.29
N SER A 299 10.27 16.32 10.00
CA SER A 299 9.40 15.22 9.56
C SER A 299 9.83 13.89 10.18
N GLU A 300 11.13 13.59 10.15
CA GLU A 300 11.66 12.33 10.66
C GLU A 300 11.59 12.28 12.18
N LEU A 301 11.88 13.38 12.86
CA LEU A 301 11.72 13.48 14.32
C LEU A 301 10.29 13.21 14.74
N ILE A 302 9.30 13.86 14.12
CA ILE A 302 7.88 13.66 14.42
C ILE A 302 7.47 12.19 14.26
N LYS A 303 7.99 11.49 13.25
CA LYS A 303 7.68 10.08 12.98
C LYS A 303 8.24 9.11 14.03
N CYS A 304 9.25 9.49 14.81
CA CYS A 304 9.98 8.53 15.67
C CYS A 304 10.25 8.97 17.12
N CYS A 305 10.02 10.24 17.45
CA CYS A 305 10.22 10.78 18.80
C CYS A 305 8.93 10.76 19.62
N GLU A 306 9.06 10.74 20.95
CA GLU A 306 7.92 10.80 21.86
C GLU A 306 7.44 12.24 22.11
N ASP A 307 8.37 13.20 22.08
CA ASP A 307 8.16 14.63 22.33
C ASP A 307 7.60 15.37 21.09
N ILE A 308 6.63 14.76 20.41
CA ILE A 308 6.08 15.23 19.12
C ILE A 308 5.58 16.68 19.20
N ILE A 309 4.95 17.05 20.32
CA ILE A 309 4.39 18.40 20.51
C ILE A 309 5.50 19.45 20.57
N ASP A 310 6.57 19.19 21.33
CA ASP A 310 7.71 20.11 21.46
C ASP A 310 8.45 20.27 20.12
N VAL A 311 8.60 19.17 19.37
CA VAL A 311 9.18 19.21 18.02
C VAL A 311 8.30 20.03 17.10
N PHE A 312 6.98 19.83 17.13
CA PHE A 312 6.05 20.60 16.31
C PHE A 312 6.01 22.08 16.69
N ASP A 313 6.11 22.42 17.97
CA ASP A 313 6.18 23.82 18.40
C ASP A 313 7.41 24.51 17.81
N ARG A 314 8.57 23.84 17.77
CA ARG A 314 9.77 24.36 17.07
C ARG A 314 9.57 24.50 15.56
N VAL A 315 8.87 23.56 14.91
CA VAL A 315 8.52 23.67 13.49
C VAL A 315 7.72 24.94 13.23
N VAL A 316 6.76 25.26 14.09
CA VAL A 316 5.95 26.47 13.98
C VAL A 316 6.76 27.73 14.26
N GLU A 317 7.61 27.73 15.30
CA GLU A 317 8.47 28.86 15.68
C GLU A 317 9.49 29.20 14.59
N GLU A 318 10.09 28.19 13.96
CA GLU A 318 11.09 28.37 12.91
C GLU A 318 10.49 28.47 11.50
N ASP A 319 9.17 28.36 11.36
CA ASP A 319 8.46 28.18 10.09
C ASP A 319 9.09 27.09 9.20
N ALA A 320 9.52 25.99 9.80
CA ALA A 320 10.16 24.89 9.10
C ALA A 320 9.14 24.11 8.25
N TRP A 321 9.64 23.37 7.26
CA TRP A 321 8.80 22.48 6.45
C TRP A 321 8.78 21.07 7.06
N ILE A 322 7.58 20.51 7.14
CA ILE A 322 7.31 19.09 7.42
C ILE A 322 6.25 18.60 6.43
N ASP A 323 6.34 17.33 6.07
CA ASP A 323 5.38 16.69 5.16
C ASP A 323 3.98 16.51 5.78
N GLU A 324 2.98 16.27 4.94
CA GLU A 324 1.59 16.10 5.39
C GLU A 324 1.44 14.91 6.35
N GLU A 325 2.23 13.84 6.16
CA GLU A 325 2.18 12.66 7.02
C GLU A 325 2.66 12.98 8.45
N ALA A 326 3.76 13.72 8.59
CA ALA A 326 4.19 14.24 9.88
C ALA A 326 3.10 15.12 10.52
N CYS A 327 2.42 15.98 9.74
CA CYS A 327 1.29 16.76 10.26
C CYS A 327 0.14 15.88 10.74
N ARG A 328 -0.16 14.75 10.07
CA ARG A 328 -1.20 13.79 10.48
C ARG A 328 -0.82 13.12 11.81
N ILE A 329 0.44 12.73 11.98
CA ILE A 329 0.94 12.18 13.26
C ILE A 329 0.78 13.20 14.39
N VAL A 330 1.13 14.46 14.16
CA VAL A 330 0.90 15.55 15.13
C VAL A 330 -0.58 15.67 15.45
N PHE A 331 -1.46 15.69 14.44
CA PHE A 331 -2.90 15.81 14.62
C PHE A 331 -3.45 14.70 15.53
N GLU A 332 -3.15 13.44 15.23
CA GLU A 332 -3.64 12.30 16.01
C GLU A 332 -3.14 12.35 17.45
N ARG A 333 -1.86 12.72 17.65
CA ARG A 333 -1.28 12.85 18.99
C ARG A 333 -1.94 13.97 19.80
N VAL A 334 -2.09 15.15 19.21
CA VAL A 334 -2.65 16.33 19.88
C VAL A 334 -4.15 16.14 20.14
N LYS A 335 -4.89 15.58 19.19
CA LYS A 335 -6.32 15.26 19.33
C LYS A 335 -6.57 14.34 20.54
N ALA A 336 -5.71 13.35 20.76
CA ALA A 336 -5.80 12.47 21.94
C ALA A 336 -5.62 13.24 23.27
N THR A 337 -4.76 14.26 23.29
CA THR A 337 -4.54 15.12 24.47
C THR A 337 -5.58 16.23 24.65
N LYS A 338 -6.48 16.42 23.67
CA LYS A 338 -7.50 17.48 23.64
C LYS A 338 -6.92 18.90 23.84
N ASN A 339 -5.70 19.15 23.38
CA ASN A 339 -5.04 20.46 23.52
C ASN A 339 -5.47 21.41 22.36
N PRO A 340 -6.35 22.41 22.60
CA PRO A 340 -6.90 23.22 21.53
C PRO A 340 -5.89 24.24 20.97
N SER A 341 -4.92 24.70 21.76
CA SER A 341 -3.94 25.67 21.29
C SER A 341 -3.02 25.08 20.24
N THR A 342 -2.55 23.84 20.44
CA THR A 342 -1.67 23.17 19.47
C THR A 342 -2.46 22.76 18.22
N LEU A 343 -3.72 22.34 18.36
CA LEU A 343 -4.58 22.12 17.19
C LEU A 343 -4.76 23.39 16.36
N LYS A 344 -4.89 24.56 17.00
CA LYS A 344 -5.00 25.83 16.27
C LYS A 344 -3.71 26.16 15.51
N LYS A 345 -2.54 26.00 16.16
CA LYS A 345 -1.23 26.14 15.48
C LYS A 345 -1.13 25.21 14.27
N LEU A 346 -1.57 23.95 14.42
CA LEU A 346 -1.58 22.97 13.34
C LEU A 346 -2.54 23.34 12.21
N ALA A 347 -3.74 23.82 12.52
CA ALA A 347 -4.68 24.29 11.52
C ALA A 347 -4.08 25.43 10.68
N ASP A 348 -3.51 26.44 11.34
CA ASP A 348 -2.87 27.57 10.68
C ASP A 348 -1.65 27.14 9.86
N TYR A 349 -0.84 26.20 10.38
CA TYR A 349 0.28 25.61 9.66
C TYR A 349 -0.16 24.87 8.39
N CYS A 350 -1.15 23.96 8.50
CA CYS A 350 -1.66 23.19 7.38
C CYS A 350 -2.25 24.07 6.27
N VAL A 351 -2.97 25.15 6.63
CA VAL A 351 -3.46 26.10 5.62
C VAL A 351 -2.31 26.77 4.89
N ARG A 352 -1.28 27.24 5.62
CA ARG A 352 -0.11 27.91 5.01
C ARG A 352 0.69 26.98 4.09
N ARG A 353 0.72 25.66 4.38
CA ARG A 353 1.37 24.64 3.55
C ARG A 353 0.46 24.00 2.51
N GLU A 354 -0.77 24.50 2.36
CA GLU A 354 -1.78 23.98 1.42
C GLU A 354 -2.19 22.52 1.68
N TYR A 355 -2.00 22.02 2.89
CA TYR A 355 -2.51 20.73 3.37
C TYR A 355 -3.99 20.85 3.75
N TYR A 356 -4.82 21.29 2.80
CA TYR A 356 -6.20 21.72 3.05
C TYR A 356 -7.12 20.60 3.57
N SER A 357 -6.92 19.38 3.08
CA SER A 357 -7.65 18.19 3.55
C SER A 357 -7.42 17.97 5.04
N LEU A 358 -6.16 18.00 5.48
CA LEU A 358 -5.82 17.89 6.90
C LEU A 358 -6.25 19.12 7.69
N ALA A 359 -6.14 20.33 7.12
CA ALA A 359 -6.65 21.55 7.76
C ALA A 359 -8.15 21.44 8.06
N ALA A 360 -8.93 20.83 7.17
CA ALA A 360 -10.36 20.58 7.38
C ALA A 360 -10.58 19.59 8.55
N ASP A 361 -9.84 18.49 8.60
CA ASP A 361 -9.90 17.52 9.71
C ASP A 361 -9.61 18.19 11.06
N VAL A 362 -8.58 19.06 11.12
CA VAL A 362 -8.22 19.81 12.32
C VAL A 362 -9.30 20.83 12.69
N ALA A 363 -9.86 21.55 11.71
CA ALA A 363 -10.92 22.53 11.92
C ALA A 363 -12.22 21.87 12.44
N ILE A 364 -12.55 20.67 11.95
CA ILE A 364 -13.66 19.84 12.46
C ILE A 364 -13.42 19.50 13.92
N ALA A 365 -12.21 19.02 14.28
CA ALA A 365 -11.88 18.66 15.66
C ALA A 365 -11.96 19.87 16.61
N LEU A 366 -11.61 21.07 16.13
CA LEU A 366 -11.73 22.34 16.85
C LEU A 366 -13.15 22.90 16.91
N LYS A 367 -14.08 22.39 16.08
CA LYS A 367 -15.37 23.03 15.77
C LYS A 367 -15.21 24.48 15.29
N ASP A 368 -14.16 24.76 14.53
CA ASP A 368 -13.90 26.10 13.96
C ASP A 368 -14.68 26.31 12.66
N TYR A 369 -15.95 26.68 12.79
CA TYR A 369 -16.84 26.91 11.65
C TYR A 369 -16.35 28.01 10.71
N ARG A 370 -15.62 29.01 11.21
CA ARG A 370 -15.08 30.11 10.38
C ARG A 370 -14.00 29.57 9.45
N LEU A 371 -13.11 28.74 9.98
CA LEU A 371 -12.08 28.08 9.18
C LEU A 371 -12.70 27.10 8.18
N LEU A 372 -13.69 26.30 8.59
CA LEU A 372 -14.42 25.40 7.69
C LEU A 372 -15.08 26.16 6.53
N LYS A 373 -15.67 27.34 6.80
CA LYS A 373 -16.25 28.19 5.76
C LYS A 373 -15.20 28.71 4.78
N ARG A 374 -13.99 29.01 5.25
CA ARG A 374 -12.86 29.39 4.38
C ARG A 374 -12.41 28.21 3.51
N LEU A 375 -12.29 27.02 4.11
CA LEU A 375 -11.87 25.78 3.43
C LEU A 375 -12.93 25.25 2.45
N ALA A 376 -14.21 25.53 2.67
CA ALA A 376 -15.29 25.23 1.73
C ALA A 376 -15.18 25.99 0.38
N ARG A 377 -14.20 26.87 0.23
CA ARG A 377 -13.92 27.65 -1.00
C ARG A 377 -12.60 27.27 -1.68
N THR A 378 -11.88 26.26 -1.19
CA THR A 378 -10.60 25.81 -1.77
C THR A 378 -10.84 24.75 -2.86
N ASP A 379 -9.96 23.76 -2.98
CA ASP A 379 -10.11 22.66 -3.94
C ASP A 379 -11.30 21.75 -3.62
N ILE A 380 -11.81 21.09 -4.66
CA ILE A 380 -13.00 20.25 -4.60
C ILE A 380 -12.91 19.12 -3.55
N ASN A 381 -11.74 18.53 -3.32
CA ASN A 381 -11.60 17.43 -2.36
C ASN A 381 -11.75 17.92 -0.93
N THR A 382 -11.18 19.08 -0.63
CA THR A 382 -11.35 19.74 0.66
C THR A 382 -12.79 20.14 0.91
N ARG A 383 -13.49 20.73 -0.09
CA ARG A 383 -14.91 21.09 0.05
C ARG A 383 -15.77 19.90 0.43
N LEU A 384 -15.62 18.79 -0.29
CA LEU A 384 -16.33 17.55 0.02
C LEU A 384 -16.02 17.05 1.42
N ARG A 385 -14.75 17.13 1.85
CA ARG A 385 -14.38 16.75 3.21
C ARG A 385 -15.06 17.64 4.25
N VAL A 386 -15.16 18.95 4.03
CA VAL A 386 -15.90 19.86 4.93
C VAL A 386 -17.38 19.46 4.98
N PHE A 387 -18.01 19.21 3.83
CA PHE A 387 -19.44 18.90 3.73
C PHE A 387 -19.84 17.59 4.39
N GLU A 388 -18.94 16.61 4.46
CA GLU A 388 -19.17 15.36 5.20
C GLU A 388 -19.54 15.66 6.68
N PHE A 389 -18.91 16.65 7.32
CA PHE A 389 -19.00 16.86 8.77
C PHE A 389 -19.86 18.03 9.23
N VAL A 390 -20.13 19.02 8.37
CA VAL A 390 -20.94 20.18 8.78
C VAL A 390 -22.42 19.82 8.84
N GLU A 391 -23.10 20.16 9.94
CA GLU A 391 -24.56 19.99 10.11
C GLU A 391 -25.30 21.33 10.09
N SER A 392 -24.59 22.41 9.79
CA SER A 392 -25.14 23.77 9.78
C SER A 392 -25.72 24.12 8.41
N GLY A 393 -26.92 24.70 8.41
CA GLY A 393 -27.56 25.28 7.22
C GLY A 393 -26.73 26.39 6.56
N GLU A 394 -25.73 26.95 7.26
CA GLU A 394 -24.83 27.96 6.71
C GLU A 394 -24.02 27.49 5.48
N PHE A 395 -23.87 26.17 5.27
CA PHE A 395 -23.12 25.60 4.15
C PHE A 395 -24.01 25.22 2.95
N VAL A 396 -25.33 25.40 3.03
CA VAL A 396 -26.28 25.02 1.98
C VAL A 396 -25.89 25.59 0.61
N GLU A 397 -25.57 26.88 0.55
CA GLU A 397 -25.23 27.53 -0.72
C GLU A 397 -23.87 27.08 -1.27
N ASP A 398 -22.86 26.80 -0.42
CA ASP A 398 -21.57 26.27 -0.90
C ASP A 398 -21.73 24.82 -1.42
N ILE A 399 -22.60 24.03 -0.78
CA ILE A 399 -22.93 22.67 -1.23
C ILE A 399 -23.63 22.73 -2.59
N LYS A 400 -24.65 23.58 -2.75
CA LYS A 400 -25.35 23.77 -4.03
C LYS A 400 -24.40 24.21 -5.15
N ALA A 401 -23.52 25.17 -4.89
CA ALA A 401 -22.53 25.62 -5.86
C ALA A 401 -21.58 24.48 -6.28
N THR A 402 -21.12 23.70 -5.30
CA THR A 402 -20.23 22.55 -5.55
C THR A 402 -20.92 21.43 -6.32
N ILE A 403 -22.21 21.19 -6.08
CA ILE A 403 -23.02 20.25 -6.88
C ILE A 403 -23.04 20.68 -8.34
N GLY A 404 -23.30 21.96 -8.62
CA GLY A 404 -23.30 22.49 -9.99
C GLY A 404 -21.96 22.27 -10.70
N GLU A 405 -20.85 22.65 -10.06
CA GLU A 405 -19.49 22.45 -10.60
C GLU A 405 -19.22 20.97 -10.93
N LEU A 406 -19.55 20.04 -10.02
CA LEU A 406 -19.34 18.60 -10.23
C LEU A 406 -20.19 18.03 -11.36
N ILE A 407 -21.43 18.50 -11.52
CA ILE A 407 -22.30 18.07 -12.62
C ILE A 407 -21.79 18.64 -13.96
N ASP A 408 -21.10 19.78 -13.97
CA ASP A 408 -20.56 20.36 -15.19
C ASP A 408 -19.24 19.73 -15.67
N GLU A 409 -18.53 18.99 -14.82
CA GLU A 409 -17.36 18.20 -15.22
C GLU A 409 -17.68 17.05 -16.20
N ARG A 410 -18.96 16.63 -16.29
CA ARG A 410 -19.46 15.59 -17.21
C ARG A 410 -18.75 14.23 -17.13
N LYS A 411 -18.22 13.90 -15.96
CA LYS A 411 -17.62 12.59 -15.67
C LYS A 411 -18.52 11.82 -14.71
N ARG A 412 -18.67 10.51 -14.93
CA ARG A 412 -19.49 9.65 -14.06
C ARG A 412 -19.00 9.66 -12.60
N GLU A 413 -17.70 9.77 -12.39
CA GLU A 413 -17.14 9.95 -11.04
C GLU A 413 -17.58 11.26 -10.37
N SER A 414 -17.59 12.36 -11.11
CA SER A 414 -18.02 13.67 -10.60
C SER A 414 -19.52 13.68 -10.27
N TYR A 415 -20.34 12.96 -11.05
CA TYR A 415 -21.75 12.74 -10.73
C TYR A 415 -21.93 11.98 -9.41
N ARG A 416 -21.18 10.90 -9.18
CA ARG A 416 -21.20 10.19 -7.88
C ARG A 416 -20.86 11.10 -6.72
N ARG A 417 -19.90 12.00 -6.91
CA ARG A 417 -19.53 13.00 -5.89
C ARG A 417 -20.64 14.03 -5.67
N ALA A 418 -21.31 14.49 -6.74
CA ALA A 418 -22.44 15.41 -6.64
C ALA A 418 -23.63 14.78 -5.89
N VAL A 419 -23.91 13.50 -6.13
CA VAL A 419 -24.96 12.76 -5.42
C VAL A 419 -24.68 12.65 -3.93
N LYS A 420 -23.43 12.46 -3.50
CA LYS A 420 -23.08 12.51 -2.08
C LYS A 420 -23.33 13.88 -1.44
N CYS A 421 -23.03 14.96 -2.17
CA CYS A 421 -23.39 16.31 -1.73
C CYS A 421 -24.92 16.47 -1.62
N LEU A 422 -25.67 15.90 -2.55
CA LEU A 422 -27.14 15.90 -2.53
C LEU A 422 -27.69 15.16 -1.32
N GLU A 423 -27.13 14.01 -0.95
CA GLU A 423 -27.54 13.28 0.26
C GLU A 423 -27.32 14.13 1.51
N LYS A 424 -26.20 14.85 1.56
CA LYS A 424 -25.92 15.80 2.64
C LYS A 424 -26.90 16.97 2.63
N LEU A 425 -27.14 17.57 1.48
CA LEU A 425 -28.04 18.70 1.29
C LEU A 425 -29.48 18.35 1.71
N LYS A 426 -29.96 17.15 1.37
CA LYS A 426 -31.28 16.65 1.77
C LYS A 426 -31.48 16.67 3.29
N ARG A 427 -30.41 16.40 4.07
CA ARG A 427 -30.47 16.42 5.54
C ARG A 427 -30.50 17.83 6.13
N LEU A 428 -30.13 18.84 5.34
CA LEU A 428 -30.04 20.24 5.78
C LEU A 428 -31.25 21.08 5.36
N LEU A 429 -32.03 20.63 4.38
CA LEU A 429 -33.20 21.32 3.83
C LEU A 429 -34.51 20.75 4.40
N SER A 430 -35.57 21.56 4.40
CA SER A 430 -36.93 21.05 4.60
C SER A 430 -37.37 20.17 3.42
N GLU A 431 -38.42 19.36 3.61
CA GLU A 431 -38.98 18.54 2.54
C GLU A 431 -39.48 19.37 1.34
N GLU A 432 -40.02 20.56 1.60
CA GLU A 432 -40.46 21.51 0.57
C GLU A 432 -39.26 22.08 -0.21
N GLU A 433 -38.25 22.57 0.51
CA GLU A 433 -37.03 23.13 -0.08
C GLU A 433 -36.26 22.08 -0.89
N TRP A 434 -36.19 20.84 -0.40
CA TRP A 434 -35.56 19.74 -1.11
C TRP A 434 -36.26 19.41 -2.43
N LYS A 435 -37.60 19.31 -2.42
CA LYS A 435 -38.40 19.05 -3.63
C LYS A 435 -38.25 20.17 -4.65
N GLU A 436 -38.27 21.42 -4.21
CA GLU A 436 -38.06 22.57 -5.08
C GLU A 436 -36.67 22.54 -5.71
N TYR A 437 -35.62 22.30 -4.91
CA TYR A 437 -34.24 22.24 -5.40
C TYR A 437 -34.04 21.12 -6.42
N VAL A 438 -34.49 19.90 -6.13
CA VAL A 438 -34.38 18.77 -7.06
C VAL A 438 -35.17 19.02 -8.35
N SER A 439 -36.37 19.62 -8.26
CA SER A 439 -37.16 19.97 -9.45
C SER A 439 -36.43 20.95 -10.36
N ASN A 440 -35.79 21.97 -9.78
CA ASN A 440 -35.01 22.94 -10.55
C ASN A 440 -33.76 22.29 -11.15
N LEU A 441 -33.06 21.46 -10.37
CA LEU A 441 -31.90 20.70 -10.85
C LEU A 441 -32.26 19.77 -12.02
N TYR A 442 -33.42 19.12 -11.96
CA TYR A 442 -33.96 18.30 -13.05
C TYR A 442 -34.22 19.10 -14.32
N LYS A 443 -34.86 20.27 -14.21
CA LYS A 443 -35.10 21.14 -15.38
C LYS A 443 -33.78 21.61 -16.02
N GLU A 444 -32.78 21.98 -15.22
CA GLU A 444 -31.49 22.48 -15.71
C GLU A 444 -30.61 21.38 -16.33
N HIS A 445 -30.68 20.16 -15.81
CA HIS A 445 -29.80 19.07 -16.19
C HIS A 445 -30.53 17.84 -16.75
N LYS A 446 -31.75 18.00 -17.29
CA LYS A 446 -32.60 16.91 -17.84
C LYS A 446 -31.85 15.94 -18.77
N ARG A 447 -30.93 16.46 -19.58
CA ARG A 447 -30.20 15.65 -20.59
C ARG A 447 -29.01 14.86 -20.03
N LYS A 448 -28.61 15.07 -18.77
CA LYS A 448 -27.48 14.39 -18.15
C LYS A 448 -27.92 13.04 -17.57
N THR A 449 -28.33 12.09 -18.43
CA THR A 449 -28.92 10.80 -18.02
C THR A 449 -28.07 10.02 -17.03
N ALA A 450 -26.76 9.93 -17.27
CA ALA A 450 -25.82 9.24 -16.37
C ALA A 450 -25.69 9.90 -14.97
N PHE A 451 -26.03 11.19 -14.81
CA PHE A 451 -26.12 11.80 -13.49
C PHE A 451 -27.40 11.37 -12.77
N TRP A 452 -28.53 11.33 -13.48
CA TRP A 452 -29.80 10.88 -12.95
C TRP A 452 -29.79 9.40 -12.58
N GLU A 453 -29.14 8.53 -13.37
CA GLU A 453 -28.91 7.13 -12.98
C GLU A 453 -28.24 7.00 -11.60
N GLU A 454 -27.21 7.81 -11.33
CA GLU A 454 -26.53 7.81 -10.03
C GLU A 454 -27.43 8.40 -8.92
N PHE A 455 -28.25 9.41 -9.25
CA PHE A 455 -29.23 9.99 -8.33
C PHE A 455 -30.29 8.97 -7.91
N GLU A 456 -30.93 8.31 -8.89
CA GLU A 456 -31.96 7.31 -8.67
C GLU A 456 -31.40 6.13 -7.86
N SER A 457 -30.18 5.69 -8.18
CA SER A 457 -29.49 4.64 -7.44
C SER A 457 -29.27 5.00 -5.96
N ALA A 458 -29.02 6.26 -5.62
CA ALA A 458 -28.77 6.68 -4.24
C ALA A 458 -30.05 6.98 -3.46
N PHE A 459 -31.06 7.58 -4.09
CA PHE A 459 -32.29 8.00 -3.41
C PHE A 459 -33.43 7.00 -3.51
N GLY A 460 -33.34 5.99 -4.37
CA GLY A 460 -34.38 4.97 -4.55
C GLY A 460 -35.68 5.53 -5.12
N VAL A 461 -35.59 6.59 -5.93
CA VAL A 461 -36.74 7.26 -6.56
C VAL A 461 -36.54 7.21 -8.06
N GLU A 462 -37.50 6.67 -8.81
CA GLU A 462 -37.57 6.84 -10.26
C GLU A 462 -38.10 8.25 -10.57
N LEU A 463 -37.35 9.04 -11.32
CA LEU A 463 -37.81 10.36 -11.77
C LEU A 463 -38.69 10.16 -13.00
N VAL A 464 -40.00 10.03 -12.78
CA VAL A 464 -40.99 9.95 -13.86
C VAL A 464 -41.25 11.36 -14.39
N ASP A 465 -41.17 11.48 -15.72
CA ASP A 465 -41.22 12.73 -16.50
C ASP A 465 -42.52 13.54 -16.33
#